data_AF-A0A2V6J5Y5-F1
#
_entry.id   AF-A0A2V6J5Y5-F1
#
_cell.length_a   1.000
_cell.length_b   1.000
_cell.length_c   1.000
_cell.angle_alpha   90.00
_cell.angle_beta   90.00
_cell.angle_gamma   90.00
#
_symmetry.space_group_name_H-M   'P 1'
#
loop_
_entity.id
_entity.type
_entity.pdbx_description
1 polymer ?
#
loop_
_entity_poly.entity_id
_entity_poly.type
_entity_poly.pdbx_seq_one_letter_code
_entity_poly.pdbx_strand_id
1 'polypeptide(L)'
;RRAARIYRDRYGAEANNVRFLGHWGFQYYMQQWGAQAVDRKLGNITGGNIIVGPFSDTNRIELSAEEMVARDESTCSVLPFVSTLGIGTGAGFYTSLYGPLPWTINRIPPERYYTVQTR
;
A
#
# COMPACT_ATOMS: atom_id res chain seq x y z
N ARG A 1 -0.86 10.19 2.62
CA ARG A 1 -1.87 11.09 2.00
C ARG A 1 -1.83 11.08 0.48
N ARG A 2 -0.70 11.38 -0.17
CA ARG A 2 -0.62 11.51 -1.64
C ARG A 2 -1.00 10.23 -2.38
N ALA A 3 -0.46 9.08 -2.00
CA ALA A 3 -0.84 7.78 -2.56
C ALA A 3 -2.35 7.49 -2.43
N ALA A 4 -2.92 7.64 -1.22
CA ALA A 4 -4.35 7.44 -1.00
C ALA A 4 -5.23 8.37 -1.85
N ARG A 5 -4.79 9.60 -2.14
CA ARG A 5 -5.50 10.52 -3.04
C ARG A 5 -5.53 9.99 -4.48
N ILE A 6 -4.41 9.45 -4.98
CA ILE A 6 -4.35 8.84 -6.33
C ILE A 6 -5.41 7.74 -6.45
N TYR A 7 -5.51 6.88 -5.43
CA TYR A 7 -6.49 5.78 -5.44
C TYR A 7 -7.92 6.23 -5.23
N ARG A 8 -8.17 7.25 -4.40
CA ARG A 8 -9.49 7.85 -4.27
C ARG A 8 -9.95 8.48 -5.58
N ASP A 9 -9.08 9.21 -6.27
CA ASP A 9 -9.45 9.89 -7.51
C ASP A 9 -9.72 8.87 -8.64
N ARG A 10 -9.09 7.69 -8.57
CA ARG A 10 -9.27 6.60 -9.54
C ARG A 10 -10.46 5.68 -9.24
N TYR A 11 -10.65 5.31 -7.97
CA TYR A 11 -11.60 4.27 -7.55
C TYR A 11 -12.66 4.78 -6.56
N GLY A 12 -12.77 6.09 -6.35
CA GLY A 12 -13.69 6.70 -5.39
C GLY A 12 -15.15 6.33 -5.60
N ALA A 13 -15.57 6.14 -6.85
CA ALA A 13 -16.93 5.69 -7.19
C ALA A 13 -17.20 4.24 -6.77
N GLU A 14 -16.15 3.43 -6.62
CA GLU A 14 -16.20 2.00 -6.31
C GLU A 14 -15.64 1.71 -4.90
N ALA A 15 -15.63 2.70 -4.00
CA ALA A 15 -14.93 2.62 -2.70
C ALA A 15 -15.28 1.36 -1.88
N ASN A 16 -16.54 0.91 -1.94
CA ASN A 16 -17.00 -0.31 -1.26
C ASN A 16 -16.34 -1.59 -1.77
N ASN A 17 -15.87 -1.60 -3.03
CA ASN A 17 -15.16 -2.70 -3.66
C ASN A 17 -13.64 -2.59 -3.50
N VAL A 18 -13.15 -1.46 -2.99
CA VAL A 18 -11.73 -1.24 -2.75
C VAL A 18 -11.34 -1.87 -1.41
N ARG A 19 -10.37 -2.77 -1.48
CA ARG A 19 -9.67 -3.35 -0.34
C ARG A 19 -8.24 -2.85 -0.33
N PHE A 20 -7.65 -2.65 0.84
CA PHE A 20 -6.26 -2.20 0.93
C PHE A 20 -5.39 -3.02 1.86
N LEU A 21 -4.11 -3.06 1.50
CA LEU A 21 -2.99 -3.54 2.29
C LEU A 21 -2.08 -2.34 2.59
N GLY A 22 -1.30 -2.41 3.66
CA GLY A 22 -0.51 -1.30 4.17
C GLY A 22 -1.05 -0.71 5.48
N HIS A 23 -0.12 -0.18 6.27
CA HIS A 23 -0.37 0.33 7.63
C HIS A 23 -0.12 1.85 7.74
N TRP A 24 -0.24 2.35 8.97
CA TRP A 24 0.02 3.73 9.37
C TRP A 24 -0.81 4.76 8.59
N GLY A 25 -0.17 5.83 8.08
CA GLY A 25 -0.84 6.92 7.42
C GLY A 25 -1.63 6.49 6.18
N PHE A 26 -1.19 5.45 5.45
CA PHE A 26 -1.92 4.98 4.27
C PHE A 26 -3.31 4.46 4.66
N GLN A 27 -3.38 3.59 5.67
CA GLN A 27 -4.63 3.07 6.22
C GLN A 27 -5.60 4.20 6.60
N TYR A 28 -5.14 5.18 7.39
CA TYR A 28 -5.99 6.30 7.83
C TYR A 28 -6.66 7.00 6.64
N TYR A 29 -5.89 7.34 5.61
CA TYR A 29 -6.44 8.04 4.46
C TYR A 29 -7.31 7.15 3.57
N MET A 30 -7.05 5.86 3.48
CA MET A 30 -7.89 4.93 2.72
C MET A 30 -9.27 4.75 3.37
N GLN A 31 -9.30 4.58 4.69
CA GLN A 31 -10.54 4.45 5.45
C GLN A 31 -11.38 5.73 5.42
N GLN A 32 -10.74 6.91 5.38
CA GLN A 32 -11.44 8.20 5.35
C GLN A 32 -12.39 8.38 4.16
N TRP A 33 -12.19 7.65 3.04
CA TRP A 33 -13.10 7.71 1.88
C TRP A 33 -13.85 6.40 1.62
N GLY A 34 -13.87 5.47 2.59
CA GLY A 34 -14.74 4.29 2.56
C GLY A 34 -14.11 2.99 2.09
N ALA A 35 -12.82 2.98 1.72
CA ALA A 35 -12.11 1.74 1.42
C ALA A 35 -11.89 0.92 2.69
N GLN A 36 -11.91 -0.41 2.57
CA GLN A 36 -11.77 -1.32 3.71
C GLN A 36 -10.41 -2.03 3.71
N ALA A 37 -9.86 -2.32 4.88
CA ALA A 37 -8.64 -3.12 4.96
C ALA A 37 -8.95 -4.56 4.50
N VAL A 38 -7.98 -5.24 3.89
CA VAL A 38 -8.13 -6.68 3.63
C VAL A 38 -8.21 -7.42 4.97
N ASP A 39 -9.27 -8.21 5.16
CA ASP A 39 -9.40 -9.08 6.32
C ASP A 39 -8.58 -10.36 6.12
N ARG A 40 -7.50 -10.48 6.89
CA ARG A 40 -6.60 -11.64 6.82
C ARG A 40 -7.19 -12.90 7.43
N LYS A 41 -8.14 -12.76 8.35
CA LYS A 41 -8.73 -13.90 9.07
C LYS A 41 -9.93 -14.48 8.32
N LEU A 42 -10.64 -13.64 7.56
CA LEU A 42 -11.88 -14.05 6.92
C LEU A 42 -11.74 -14.64 5.52
N GLY A 43 -10.57 -14.58 4.87
CA GLY A 43 -10.34 -15.22 3.54
C GLY A 43 -11.27 -14.73 2.41
N ASN A 44 -12.25 -13.90 2.70
CA ASN A 44 -13.30 -13.48 1.79
C ASN A 44 -12.86 -12.25 1.02
N ILE A 45 -11.87 -12.42 0.15
CA ILE A 45 -11.72 -11.48 -0.96
C ILE A 45 -12.67 -11.97 -2.04
N THR A 46 -13.87 -11.39 -2.05
CA THR A 46 -14.88 -11.72 -3.05
C THR A 46 -14.39 -11.33 -4.44
N GLY A 47 -14.83 -12.07 -5.47
CA GLY A 47 -14.53 -11.73 -6.86
C GLY A 47 -14.91 -10.28 -7.21
N GLY A 48 -14.13 -9.65 -8.07
CA GLY A 48 -14.30 -8.26 -8.51
C GLY A 48 -13.76 -7.19 -7.56
N ASN A 49 -13.25 -7.54 -6.38
CA ASN A 49 -12.65 -6.59 -5.44
C ASN A 49 -11.34 -6.00 -5.99
N ILE A 50 -11.13 -4.70 -5.78
CA ILE A 50 -9.91 -3.98 -6.18
C ILE A 50 -8.99 -3.91 -4.96
N ILE A 51 -7.87 -4.60 -4.99
CA ILE A 51 -6.89 -4.58 -3.91
C ILE A 51 -5.76 -3.61 -4.26
N VAL A 52 -5.48 -2.69 -3.35
CA VAL A 52 -4.36 -1.74 -3.45
C VAL A 52 -3.43 -1.86 -2.26
N GLY A 53 -2.12 -1.79 -2.49
CA GLY A 53 -1.17 -1.82 -1.39
C GLY A 53 0.23 -1.41 -1.79
N PRO A 54 1.05 -0.96 -0.83
CA PRO A 54 2.46 -0.69 -1.08
C PRO A 54 3.24 -2.01 -1.22
N PHE A 55 4.22 -2.05 -2.11
CA PHE A 55 5.14 -3.21 -2.20
C PHE A 55 6.01 -3.37 -0.95
N SER A 56 6.19 -2.28 -0.20
CA SER A 56 6.83 -2.19 1.11
C SER A 56 5.90 -2.57 2.26
N ASP A 57 4.70 -3.14 2.04
CA ASP A 57 3.98 -3.69 3.21
C ASP A 57 4.70 -4.96 3.70
N THR A 58 5.09 -4.96 4.98
CA THR A 58 5.66 -6.15 5.63
C THR A 58 4.62 -7.24 5.83
N ASN A 59 3.34 -6.85 5.83
CA ASN A 59 2.23 -7.77 6.00
C ASN A 59 1.66 -8.21 4.66
N ARG A 60 2.43 -9.03 3.95
CA ARG A 60 1.99 -9.62 2.68
C ARG A 60 0.89 -10.65 2.93
N ILE A 61 -0.08 -10.68 2.03
CA ILE A 61 -1.01 -11.80 1.88
C ILE A 61 -0.61 -12.58 0.64
N GLU A 62 -0.70 -13.91 0.72
CA GLU A 62 -0.53 -14.77 -0.45
C GLU A 62 -1.85 -14.79 -1.21
N LEU A 63 -1.83 -14.24 -2.42
CA LEU A 63 -2.95 -14.31 -3.36
C LEU A 63 -2.47 -15.15 -4.53
N SER A 64 -3.26 -16.15 -4.95
CA SER A 64 -2.90 -16.93 -6.12
C SER A 64 -2.90 -16.01 -7.34
N ALA A 65 -1.86 -16.10 -8.17
CA ALA A 65 -1.81 -15.38 -9.45
C ALA A 65 -2.98 -15.78 -10.37
N GLU A 66 -3.56 -16.97 -10.18
CA GLU A 66 -4.73 -17.44 -10.92
C GLU A 66 -6.04 -16.76 -10.49
N GLU A 67 -6.09 -16.19 -9.28
CA GLU A 67 -7.26 -15.52 -8.72
C GLU A 67 -7.22 -14.00 -8.99
N MET A 68 -6.12 -13.50 -9.54
CA MET A 68 -5.81 -12.08 -9.63
C MET A 68 -5.59 -11.63 -11.08
N VAL A 69 -6.02 -10.41 -11.37
CA VAL A 69 -5.69 -9.67 -12.59
C VAL A 69 -4.94 -8.40 -12.20
N ALA A 70 -3.70 -8.28 -12.67
CA ALA A 70 -2.94 -7.04 -12.50
C ALA A 70 -3.66 -5.89 -13.21
N ARG A 71 -3.92 -4.80 -12.48
CA ARG A 71 -4.61 -3.62 -13.03
C ARG A 71 -3.63 -2.50 -13.31
N ASP A 72 -2.81 -2.14 -12.32
CA ASP A 72 -1.87 -1.02 -12.46
C ASP A 72 -0.76 -1.05 -11.40
N GLU A 73 0.30 -0.30 -11.66
CA GLU A 73 1.31 0.06 -10.68
C GLU A 73 1.43 1.58 -10.60
N SER A 74 1.51 2.12 -9.38
CA SER A 74 1.69 3.56 -9.17
C SER A 74 2.92 3.81 -8.32
N THR A 75 3.65 4.87 -8.64
CA THR A 75 4.76 5.35 -7.82
C THR A 75 4.38 6.65 -7.12
N CYS A 76 4.77 6.77 -5.86
CA CYS A 76 4.51 7.97 -5.06
C CYS A 76 5.80 8.39 -4.36
N SER A 77 6.36 9.52 -4.81
CA SER A 77 7.43 10.20 -4.09
C SER A 77 6.85 11.29 -3.18
N VAL A 78 7.25 11.29 -1.91
CA VAL A 78 6.89 12.33 -0.93
C VAL A 78 8.07 13.29 -0.74
N LEU A 79 9.21 12.75 -0.30
CA LEU A 79 10.48 13.46 -0.16
C LEU A 79 11.59 12.60 -0.78
N PRO A 80 12.29 13.07 -1.83
CA PRO A 80 13.24 12.23 -2.55
C PRO A 80 14.62 12.14 -1.86
N PHE A 81 14.82 12.86 -0.75
CA PHE A 81 16.11 12.94 -0.06
C PHE A 81 16.07 12.63 1.45
N VAL A 82 14.87 12.52 2.06
CA VAL A 82 14.73 12.17 3.49
C VAL A 82 13.68 11.09 3.63
N SER A 83 13.95 10.08 4.47
CA SER A 83 12.94 9.12 4.90
C SER A 83 13.10 8.74 6.36
N THR A 84 11.97 8.49 7.03
CA THR A 84 11.91 7.83 8.34
C THR A 84 11.73 6.32 8.22
N LEU A 85 11.40 5.84 7.01
CA LEU A 85 11.16 4.43 6.74
C LEU A 85 11.38 4.10 5.26
N GLY A 86 12.19 3.09 4.96
CA GLY A 86 12.26 2.55 3.60
C GLY A 86 13.16 1.33 3.49
N ILE A 87 12.72 0.35 2.70
CA ILE A 87 13.54 -0.82 2.39
C ILE A 87 14.80 -0.35 1.65
N GLY A 88 15.97 -0.81 2.11
CA GLY A 88 17.26 -0.49 1.48
C GLY A 88 17.75 0.94 1.71
N THR A 89 17.03 1.77 2.48
CA THR A 89 17.48 3.13 2.83
C THR A 89 18.18 3.20 4.18
N GLY A 90 18.02 2.16 5.02
CA GLY A 90 18.55 2.11 6.40
C GLY A 90 17.65 2.78 7.45
N ALA A 91 16.54 3.41 7.04
CA ALA A 91 15.59 4.04 7.96
C ALA A 91 14.48 3.05 8.39
N GLY A 92 14.23 2.97 9.69
CA GLY A 92 13.31 2.01 10.33
C GLY A 92 12.55 2.58 11.53
N PHE A 93 12.19 3.87 11.54
CA PHE A 93 11.55 4.52 12.70
C PHE A 93 10.39 3.73 13.32
N TYR A 94 9.56 3.14 12.48
CA TYR A 94 8.36 2.42 12.90
C TYR A 94 8.56 0.90 13.03
N THR A 95 9.70 0.36 12.62
CA THR A 95 9.98 -1.08 12.65
C THR A 95 11.48 -1.38 12.52
N SER A 96 11.95 -2.32 13.33
CA SER A 96 13.33 -2.82 13.23
C SER A 96 13.62 -3.62 11.97
N LEU A 97 12.60 -3.95 11.16
CA LEU A 97 12.76 -4.77 9.96
C LEU A 97 13.54 -4.07 8.84
N TYR A 98 13.57 -2.73 8.78
CA TYR A 98 14.06 -1.99 7.59
C TYR A 98 15.42 -1.35 7.78
N GLY A 99 15.77 -0.99 9.01
CA GLY A 99 17.08 -0.46 9.31
C GLY A 99 17.19 0.03 10.75
N PRO A 100 18.43 0.21 11.22
CA PRO A 100 18.69 0.57 12.61
C PRO A 100 18.53 2.06 12.89
N LEU A 101 18.43 2.90 11.86
CA LEU A 101 18.38 4.35 12.01
C LEU A 101 16.92 4.85 12.06
N PRO A 102 16.63 5.87 12.89
CA PRO A 102 15.30 6.47 12.94
C PRO A 102 14.98 7.27 11.67
N TRP A 103 15.97 7.75 10.94
CA TRP A 103 15.81 8.49 9.68
C TRP A 103 17.10 8.44 8.88
N THR A 104 17.00 8.72 7.59
CA THR A 104 18.16 8.85 6.69
C THR A 104 18.02 10.03 5.74
N ILE A 105 19.16 10.59 5.33
CA ILE A 105 19.26 11.56 4.24
C ILE A 105 20.07 10.90 3.13
N ASN A 106 19.40 10.54 2.03
CA ASN A 106 20.02 9.89 0.88
C ASN A 106 19.04 9.95 -0.31
N ARG A 107 19.44 9.52 -1.52
CA ARG A 107 18.50 9.31 -2.63
C ARG A 107 17.45 8.26 -2.24
N ILE A 108 16.22 8.71 -2.01
CA ILE A 108 15.09 7.86 -1.65
C ILE A 108 14.32 7.48 -2.92
N PRO A 109 14.22 6.19 -3.29
CA PRO A 109 13.40 5.77 -4.41
C PRO A 109 11.91 6.05 -4.12
N PRO A 110 11.11 6.42 -5.13
CA PRO A 110 9.67 6.53 -4.96
C PRO A 110 9.06 5.23 -4.43
N GLU A 111 8.10 5.34 -3.53
CA GLU A 111 7.39 4.17 -3.02
C GLU A 111 6.48 3.61 -4.13
N ARG A 112 6.53 2.29 -4.33
CA ARG A 112 5.74 1.59 -5.34
C ARG A 112 4.48 1.01 -4.70
N TYR A 113 3.39 1.09 -5.42
CA TYR A 113 2.09 0.55 -5.03
C TYR A 113 1.52 -0.28 -6.17
N TYR A 114 0.94 -1.43 -5.86
CA TYR A 114 0.25 -2.27 -6.84
C TYR A 114 -1.26 -2.08 -6.73
N THR A 115 -1.92 -2.37 -7.85
CA THR A 115 -3.37 -2.58 -7.91
C THR A 115 -3.65 -3.86 -8.65
N VAL A 116 -4.41 -4.73 -8.01
CA VAL A 116 -4.84 -6.02 -8.54
C VAL A 116 -6.34 -6.16 -8.33
N GLN A 117 -7.00 -6.92 -9.17
CA GLN A 117 -8.42 -7.21 -9.03
C GLN A 117 -8.62 -8.71 -8.89
N THR A 118 -9.49 -9.14 -7.96
CA THR A 118 -9.91 -10.53 -7.91
C THR A 118 -10.83 -10.89 -9.07
N ARG A 119 -10.66 -12.09 -9.60
CA ARG A 119 -11.54 -12.67 -10.61
C ARG A 119 -12.91 -13.02 -10.03
#